data_AF-A0A392UV08-F1
#
_entry.id   AF-A0A392UV08-F1
#
_cell.length_a   1.000
_cell.length_b   1.000
_cell.length_c   1.000
_cell.angle_alpha   90.00
_cell.angle_beta   90.00
_cell.angle_gamma   90.00
#
_symmetry.space_group_name_H-M   'P 1'
#
loop_
_entity.id
_entity.type
_entity.pdbx_description
1 polymer ?
#
loop_
_entity_poly.entity_id
_entity_poly.type
_entity_poly.pdbx_seq_one_letter_code
_entity_poly.pdbx_strand_id
1 'polypeptide(L)' 'MSGKDVSESLKEHAEMFLMFASLKIEGGVKVEELSIVCEFPDVFPEDISDAPPEREVEFTIDLVPGTSPIS' A
#
# COMPACT_ATOMS: atom_id res chain seq x y z
N MET A 1 8.46 -28.00 -3.96
CA MET A 1 8.67 -26.55 -4.06
C MET A 1 9.18 -26.07 -2.71
N SER A 2 10.29 -25.33 -2.70
CA SER A 2 10.87 -24.79 -1.46
C SER A 2 10.19 -23.46 -1.10
N GLY A 3 10.11 -23.11 0.19
CA GLY A 3 9.46 -21.87 0.64
C GLY A 3 10.05 -20.60 0.00
N LYS A 4 11.34 -20.62 -0.33
CA LYS A 4 12.03 -19.55 -1.09
C LYS A 4 11.47 -19.36 -2.50
N ASP A 5 11.15 -20.45 -3.20
CA ASP A 5 10.60 -20.41 -4.57
C ASP A 5 9.19 -19.82 -4.53
N VAL A 6 8.41 -20.15 -3.49
CA VAL A 6 7.05 -19.62 -3.28
C VAL A 6 7.08 -18.11 -3.02
N SER A 7 8.01 -17.63 -2.19
CA SER A 7 8.13 -16.19 -1.91
C SER A 7 8.59 -15.38 -3.12
N GLU A 8 9.44 -15.96 -3.97
CA GLU A 8 9.91 -15.33 -5.20
C GLU A 8 8.77 -15.18 -6.21
N SER A 9 7.99 -16.23 -6.45
CA SER A 9 6.83 -16.16 -7.34
C SER A 9 5.76 -15.17 -6.86
N LEU A 10 5.52 -15.06 -5.55
CA LEU A 10 4.60 -14.05 -5.01
C LEU A 10 5.09 -12.62 -5.24
N LYS A 11 6.40 -12.39 -5.11
CA LYS A 11 7.02 -11.09 -5.37
C LYS A 11 6.90 -10.71 -6.85
N GLU A 12 7.24 -11.62 -7.76
CA GLU A 12 7.11 -11.38 -9.21
C GLU A 12 5.67 -11.05 -9.61
N HIS A 13 4.70 -11.75 -9.01
CA HIS A 13 3.29 -11.50 -9.26
C HIS A 13 2.85 -10.11 -8.73
N ALA A 14 3.32 -9.72 -7.54
CA ALA A 14 3.05 -8.39 -6.99
C ALA A 14 3.66 -7.28 -7.85
N GLU A 15 4.90 -7.44 -8.31
CA GLU A 15 5.57 -6.48 -9.19
C GLU A 15 4.84 -6.34 -10.54
N MET A 16 4.42 -7.45 -11.14
CA MET A 16 3.62 -7.46 -12.36
C MET A 16 2.29 -6.72 -12.18
N PHE A 17 1.62 -6.95 -11.05
CA PHE A 17 0.35 -6.30 -10.74
C PHE A 17 0.52 -4.78 -10.55
N LEU A 18 1.57 -4.35 -9.84
CA LEU A 18 1.90 -2.93 -9.65
C LEU A 18 2.23 -2.24 -10.97
N MET A 19 3.00 -2.88 -11.85
CA MET A 19 3.31 -2.36 -13.19
C MET A 19 2.04 -2.19 -14.02
N PHE A 20 1.15 -3.18 -14.01
CA PHE A 20 -0.11 -3.13 -14.76
C PHE A 20 -1.08 -2.08 -14.22
N ALA A 21 -1.19 -1.96 -12.89
CA ALA A 21 -1.97 -0.92 -12.25
C ALA A 21 -1.44 0.47 -12.61
N SER A 22 -0.12 0.67 -12.57
CA SER A 22 0.53 1.92 -12.96
C SER A 22 0.26 2.28 -14.43
N LEU A 23 0.38 1.31 -15.34
CA LEU A 23 0.09 1.50 -16.76
C LEU A 23 -1.38 1.91 -17.02
N LYS A 24 -2.32 1.31 -16.29
CA LYS A 24 -3.74 1.67 -16.37
C LYS A 24 -4.00 3.08 -15.86
N ILE A 25 -3.40 3.44 -14.73
CA ILE A 25 -3.52 4.79 -14.14
C ILE A 25 -2.92 5.84 -15.09
N GLU A 26 -1.75 5.58 -15.68
CA GLU A 26 -1.14 6.45 -16.69
C GLU A 26 -2.01 6.57 -17.96
N GLY A 27 -2.71 5.50 -18.32
CA GLY A 27 -3.72 5.48 -19.39
C GLY A 27 -5.02 6.23 -19.09
N GLY A 28 -5.14 6.87 -17.92
CA GLY A 28 -6.30 7.65 -17.52
C GLY A 28 -7.43 6.83 -16.90
N VAL A 29 -7.22 5.54 -16.63
CA VAL A 29 -8.16 4.73 -15.85
C VAL A 29 -8.12 5.23 -14.42
N LYS A 30 -9.29 5.52 -13.86
CA LYS A 30 -9.38 5.95 -12.46
C LYS A 30 -9.18 4.77 -11.52
N VAL A 31 -8.65 5.03 -10.34
CA VAL A 31 -8.39 3.98 -9.34
C VAL A 31 -9.68 3.29 -8.91
N GLU A 32 -10.77 4.06 -8.84
CA GLU A 32 -12.13 3.58 -8.55
C GLU A 32 -12.67 2.56 -9.57
N GLU A 33 -12.09 2.49 -10.78
CA GLU A 33 -12.49 1.57 -11.86
C GLU A 33 -11.67 0.25 -11.84
N LEU A 34 -10.67 0.15 -10.97
CA LEU A 34 -9.92 -1.10 -10.79
C LEU A 34 -10.80 -2.13 -10.07
N SER A 35 -10.95 -3.34 -10.65
CA SER A 35 -11.77 -4.43 -10.08
C SER A 35 -11.51 -4.67 -8.60
N ILE A 36 -10.23 -4.64 -8.18
CA ILE A 36 -9.84 -4.85 -6.79
C ILE A 36 -10.38 -3.74 -5.87
N VAL A 37 -10.45 -2.50 -6.33
CA VAL A 37 -10.98 -1.37 -5.55
C VAL A 37 -12.50 -1.49 -5.45
N CYS A 38 -13.16 -1.87 -6.55
CA CYS A 38 -14.60 -2.12 -6.57
C CYS A 38 -15.04 -3.29 -5.67
N GLU A 39 -14.17 -4.27 -5.44
CA GLU A 39 -14.43 -5.42 -4.54
C GLU A 39 -14.41 -5.03 -3.06
N PHE A 40 -13.74 -3.91 -2.71
CA PHE A 40 -13.60 -3.44 -1.32
C PHE A 40 -13.99 -1.96 -1.17
N PRO A 41 -15.26 -1.58 -1.45
CA PRO A 41 -15.70 -0.19 -1.45
C PRO A 41 -15.58 0.46 -0.05
N ASP A 42 -15.72 -0.33 1.02
CA ASP A 42 -15.61 0.16 2.40
C ASP A 42 -14.17 0.45 2.84
N VAL A 43 -13.17 -0.11 2.14
CA VAL A 43 -11.73 0.06 2.43
C VAL A 43 -11.15 1.27 1.70
N PHE A 44 -11.74 1.63 0.57
CA PHE A 44 -11.31 2.75 -0.28
C PHE A 44 -12.45 3.76 -0.48
N PRO A 45 -12.96 4.40 0.58
CA PRO A 45 -13.98 5.44 0.44
C PRO A 45 -13.41 6.66 -0.32
N GLU A 46 -14.23 7.31 -1.14
CA GLU A 46 -13.86 8.55 -1.87
C GLU A 46 -13.44 9.68 -0.90
N ASP A 47 -14.05 9.71 0.28
CA ASP A 47 -13.76 10.66 1.35
C ASP A 47 -13.01 9.97 2.51
N ILE A 48 -11.74 10.35 2.73
CA ILE A 48 -10.98 9.94 3.93
C ILE A 48 -11.39 10.83 5.09
N SER A 49 -12.50 10.50 5.75
CA SER A 49 -13.08 11.36 6.79
C SER A 49 -12.52 11.13 8.19
N ASP A 50 -12.04 9.92 8.49
CA ASP A 50 -11.66 9.54 9.85
C ASP A 50 -10.19 9.09 9.96
N ALA A 51 -9.53 9.58 11.02
CA ALA A 51 -8.28 9.00 11.47
C ALA A 51 -8.52 7.53 11.86
N PRO A 52 -7.55 6.62 11.63
CA PRO A 52 -7.69 5.25 12.08
C PRO A 52 -8.01 5.24 13.58
N PRO A 53 -8.85 4.29 14.06
CA PRO A 53 -9.16 4.17 15.48
C PRO A 53 -7.88 4.20 16.31
N GLU A 54 -7.96 4.77 17.51
CA GLU A 54 -6.83 4.77 18.44
C GLU A 54 -6.40 3.31 18.67
N ARG A 55 -5.22 2.96 18.15
CA ARG A 55 -4.64 1.63 18.32
C ARG A 55 -3.72 1.71 19.53
N GLU A 56 -3.86 0.77 20.48
CA GLU A 56 -2.92 0.59 21.60
C GLU A 56 -1.58 0.01 21.11
N VAL A 57 -0.96 0.62 20.11
CA VAL A 57 0.36 0.22 19.63
C VAL A 57 1.30 1.38 19.87
N GLU A 58 2.30 1.14 20.70
CA GLU A 58 3.38 2.07 20.95
C GLU A 58 4.32 2.03 19.73
N PHE A 59 4.33 3.10 18.94
CA PHE A 59 5.28 3.24 17.84
C PHE A 59 6.54 3.95 18.34
N THR A 60 7.69 3.33 18.13
CA THR A 60 8.99 3.94 18.38
C THR A 60 9.59 4.45 17.08
N ILE A 61 10.14 5.67 17.10
CA ILE A 61 10.91 6.22 15.98
C ILE A 61 12.38 6.12 16.35
N ASP A 62 13.11 5.24 15.69
CA ASP A 62 14.56 5.13 15.85
C ASP A 62 15.24 6.29 15.11
N LEU A 63 15.91 7.15 15.87
CA LEU A 63 16.66 8.26 15.31
C LEU A 63 18.10 7.83 15.04
N VAL A 64 18.63 8.28 13.91
CA VAL A 64 20.06 8.19 13.64
C VAL A 64 20.81 9.14 14.61
N PRO A 65 21.95 8.73 15.18
CA PRO A 65 22.75 9.63 16.02
C PRO A 65 23.06 10.95 15.30
N GLY A 66 22.70 12.08 15.93
CA GLY A 66 22.88 13.42 15.37
C GLY A 66 21.62 14.05 14.75
N THR A 67 20.50 13.32 14.67
CA THR A 67 19.20 13.93 14.32
C THR A 67 18.79 14.94 15.39
N SER A 68 18.43 16.16 14.95
CA SER A 68 17.97 17.25 15.81
C SER A 68 16.57 17.71 15.36
N PRO A 69 15.74 18.26 16.28
CA PRO A 69 14.43 18.80 15.93
C PRO A 69 14.55 19.98 14.97
N ILE A 70 13.62 20.07 14.02
CA ILE A 70 13.47 21.25 13.16
C ILE A 70 12.65 22.28 13.95
N SER A 71 13.14 23.53 14.00
CA SER A 71 12.47 24.67 14.63
C SER A 71 11.64 25.47 13.62
#